data_AF-A0A7Y0KQM1-F1
#
_entry.id   AF-A0A7Y0KQM1-F1
#
_cell.length_a   1.000
_cell.length_b   1.000
_cell.length_c   1.000
_cell.angle_alpha   90.00
_cell.angle_beta   90.00
_cell.angle_gamma   90.00
#
_symmetry.space_group_name_H-M   'P 1'
#
loop_
_entity.id
_entity.type
_entity.pdbx_description
1 polymer ?
#
loop_
_entity_poly.entity_id
_entity_poly.type
_entity_poly.pdbx_seq_one_letter_code
_entity_poly.pdbx_strand_id
1 'polypeptide(L)'
;MTSIIPASSKDLGQHRNGLPGNGQPKNENKISERIRSRLVAEDVSFLANDNIAEHIQPGELKELEVEVADRVRELLQSLVIDIDNDHNTQETAERVARMYLNEVFKGRFYKQPDVTSFPNTKDLDEIYTVGPITVRSACSHHLVPILGNCWIGIKPGSRVIGLSKFARVADWVFSRPHIQEEAVMILADEIERLCEPKGLGIIVKAQHYCMKWRGVKEPSTSMVNSVVRGVFRHDPSLKQEFFELVRQQESTLVT
;
A
#
# COMPACT_ATOMS: atom_id res chain seq x y z
N MET A 1 30.31 14.46 -53.14
CA MET A 1 30.44 13.09 -53.66
C MET A 1 29.19 12.33 -53.28
N THR A 2 28.61 11.70 -54.28
CA THR A 2 27.22 11.24 -54.39
C THR A 2 27.09 9.78 -53.96
N SER A 3 25.99 9.42 -53.28
CA SER A 3 25.31 8.11 -53.34
C SER A 3 24.07 8.23 -52.43
N ILE A 4 22.78 8.18 -52.81
CA ILE A 4 21.96 7.61 -53.90
C ILE A 4 21.73 6.08 -53.83
N ILE A 5 20.65 5.71 -53.09
CA ILE A 5 19.51 4.80 -53.47
C ILE A 5 19.77 3.25 -53.45
N PRO A 6 18.77 2.32 -53.28
CA PRO A 6 17.38 2.35 -52.76
C PRO A 6 16.99 1.23 -51.76
N ALA A 7 15.76 1.34 -51.24
CA ALA A 7 14.91 0.26 -50.75
C ALA A 7 14.40 -0.71 -51.84
N SER A 8 14.07 -1.95 -51.47
CA SER A 8 13.33 -2.90 -52.31
C SER A 8 12.33 -3.73 -51.48
N SER A 9 11.05 -3.52 -51.77
CA SER A 9 9.90 -4.35 -51.41
C SER A 9 9.73 -5.55 -52.35
N LYS A 10 9.23 -6.69 -51.84
CA LYS A 10 8.32 -7.68 -52.47
C LYS A 10 8.27 -8.93 -51.59
N ASP A 11 7.28 -9.80 -51.58
CA ASP A 11 5.80 -9.78 -51.70
C ASP A 11 5.38 -11.24 -51.41
N LEU A 12 4.23 -11.43 -50.76
CA LEU A 12 3.31 -12.60 -50.74
C LEU A 12 3.81 -14.07 -50.75
N GLY A 13 3.28 -14.86 -49.80
CA GLY A 13 3.20 -16.32 -49.89
C GLY A 13 2.38 -16.98 -48.76
N GLN A 14 1.13 -17.36 -49.06
CA GLN A 14 0.14 -17.98 -48.17
C GLN A 14 0.20 -19.53 -48.15
N HIS A 15 -0.29 -20.12 -47.02
CA HIS A 15 -0.91 -21.46 -46.82
C HIS A 15 0.02 -22.70 -46.82
N ARG A 16 -0.04 -23.69 -45.88
CA ARG A 16 -1.17 -24.48 -45.31
C ARG A 16 -0.84 -25.23 -43.99
N ASN A 17 -1.88 -25.41 -43.13
CA ASN A 17 -2.29 -26.52 -42.21
C ASN A 17 -1.24 -27.41 -41.51
N GLY A 18 -1.31 -27.82 -40.23
CA GLY A 18 -2.32 -27.74 -39.16
C GLY A 18 -2.11 -28.92 -38.19
N LEU A 19 -2.36 -28.76 -36.88
CA LEU A 19 -2.65 -29.83 -35.89
C LEU A 19 -3.43 -29.21 -34.70
N PRO A 20 -4.47 -29.89 -34.15
CA PRO A 20 -5.36 -29.30 -33.16
C PRO A 20 -4.86 -29.56 -31.73
N GLY A 21 -4.46 -28.50 -31.03
CA GLY A 21 -4.26 -28.54 -29.59
C GLY A 21 -5.60 -28.37 -28.88
N ASN A 22 -5.99 -29.41 -28.14
CA ASN A 22 -7.20 -29.53 -27.32
C ASN A 22 -7.70 -28.20 -26.74
N GLY A 23 -8.85 -27.74 -27.22
CA GLY A 23 -9.57 -26.61 -26.66
C GLY A 23 -10.07 -26.95 -25.26
N GLN A 24 -9.31 -26.55 -24.24
CA GLN A 24 -9.88 -26.20 -22.95
C GLN A 24 -10.91 -25.06 -23.19
N PRO A 25 -12.06 -25.07 -22.50
CA PRO A 25 -13.09 -24.06 -22.72
C PRO A 25 -12.52 -22.66 -22.49
N LYS A 26 -12.66 -21.79 -23.50
CA LYS A 26 -12.25 -20.39 -23.46
C LYS A 26 -13.06 -19.62 -22.41
N ASN A 27 -12.35 -19.15 -21.39
CA ASN A 27 -12.63 -17.96 -20.59
C ASN A 27 -14.03 -17.86 -19.95
N GLU A 28 -14.23 -18.61 -18.86
CA GLU A 28 -14.90 -17.98 -17.71
C GLU A 28 -14.00 -16.83 -17.26
N ASN A 29 -14.48 -15.59 -17.41
CA ASN A 29 -13.70 -14.37 -17.22
C ASN A 29 -13.02 -14.41 -15.84
N LYS A 30 -11.68 -14.37 -15.79
CA LYS A 30 -10.91 -14.48 -14.53
C LYS A 30 -11.43 -13.47 -13.51
N ILE A 31 -11.43 -13.81 -12.22
CA ILE A 31 -11.99 -12.92 -11.20
C ILE A 31 -11.25 -11.57 -11.16
N SER A 32 -9.93 -11.56 -11.36
CA SER A 32 -9.15 -10.35 -11.48
C SER A 32 -9.57 -9.46 -12.67
N GLU A 33 -9.96 -10.06 -13.80
CA GLU A 33 -10.46 -9.37 -14.99
C GLU A 33 -11.86 -8.80 -14.77
N ARG A 34 -12.72 -9.54 -14.08
CA ARG A 34 -14.06 -9.07 -13.66
C ARG A 34 -13.96 -7.83 -12.76
N ILE A 35 -13.13 -7.89 -11.72
CA ILE A 35 -12.89 -6.76 -10.81
C ILE A 35 -12.31 -5.56 -11.57
N ARG A 36 -11.30 -5.77 -12.43
CA ARG A 36 -10.71 -4.70 -13.25
C ARG A 36 -11.73 -4.06 -14.19
N SER A 37 -12.56 -4.87 -14.85
CA SER A 37 -13.59 -4.38 -15.76
C SER A 37 -14.60 -3.48 -15.03
N ARG A 38 -14.96 -3.85 -13.79
CA ARG A 38 -15.82 -3.03 -12.92
C ARG A 38 -15.16 -1.69 -12.58
N LEU A 39 -13.91 -1.70 -12.13
CA LEU A 39 -13.14 -0.49 -11.81
C LEU A 39 -13.02 0.46 -13.03
N VAL A 40 -12.75 -0.08 -14.22
CA VAL A 40 -12.67 0.70 -15.46
C VAL A 40 -14.04 1.27 -15.85
N ALA A 41 -15.11 0.49 -15.73
CA ALA A 41 -16.46 0.94 -16.06
C ALA A 41 -16.96 2.08 -15.15
N GLU A 42 -16.47 2.12 -13.91
CA GLU A 42 -16.82 3.12 -12.90
C GLU A 42 -15.81 4.29 -12.82
N ASP A 43 -14.82 4.34 -13.73
CA ASP A 43 -13.74 5.35 -13.76
C ASP A 43 -12.95 5.46 -12.43
N VAL A 44 -12.69 4.31 -11.81
CA VAL A 44 -11.99 4.22 -10.53
C VAL A 44 -10.53 3.83 -10.73
N SER A 45 -9.62 4.62 -10.15
CA SER A 45 -8.19 4.30 -10.12
C SER A 45 -7.93 3.02 -9.32
N PHE A 46 -6.97 2.23 -9.80
CA PHE A 46 -6.55 0.98 -9.14
C PHE A 46 -5.03 0.82 -9.10
N LEU A 47 -4.31 1.94 -8.96
CA LEU A 47 -2.89 1.98 -8.63
C LEU A 47 -2.59 1.15 -7.37
N ALA A 48 -1.33 0.80 -7.16
CA ALA A 48 -0.94 -0.17 -6.14
C ALA A 48 -1.36 0.25 -4.71
N ASN A 49 -1.31 1.56 -4.41
CA ASN A 49 -1.64 2.17 -3.13
C ASN A 49 -3.14 2.50 -2.95
N ASP A 50 -3.96 2.30 -3.97
CA ASP A 50 -5.40 2.57 -3.91
C ASP A 50 -6.12 1.55 -3.01
N ASN A 51 -7.24 1.96 -2.41
CA ASN A 51 -8.22 1.05 -1.84
C ASN A 51 -9.30 0.76 -2.87
N ILE A 52 -9.61 -0.51 -3.09
CA ILE A 52 -10.63 -0.94 -4.06
C ILE A 52 -11.78 -1.71 -3.39
N ALA A 53 -11.87 -1.65 -2.05
CA ALA A 53 -12.76 -2.51 -1.27
C ALA A 53 -14.24 -2.34 -1.62
N GLU A 54 -14.66 -1.14 -2.01
CA GLU A 54 -16.04 -0.87 -2.45
C GLU A 54 -16.41 -1.57 -3.75
N HIS A 55 -15.42 -2.00 -4.54
CA HIS A 55 -15.59 -2.67 -5.82
C HIS A 55 -15.30 -4.17 -5.75
N ILE A 56 -15.18 -4.75 -4.55
CA ILE A 56 -15.05 -6.19 -4.33
C ILE A 56 -16.39 -6.73 -3.83
N GLN A 57 -17.02 -7.63 -4.60
CA GLN A 57 -18.29 -8.24 -4.19
C GLN A 57 -18.07 -9.39 -3.21
N PRO A 58 -19.09 -9.75 -2.41
CA PRO A 58 -18.99 -10.90 -1.50
C PRO A 58 -18.55 -12.18 -2.23
N GLY A 59 -17.55 -12.87 -1.68
CA GLY A 59 -16.97 -14.09 -2.26
C GLY A 59 -15.82 -13.85 -3.24
N GLU A 60 -15.77 -12.70 -3.92
CA GLU A 60 -14.77 -12.42 -4.95
C GLU A 60 -13.33 -12.38 -4.41
N LEU A 61 -13.13 -11.93 -3.15
CA LEU A 61 -11.81 -11.95 -2.53
C LEU A 61 -11.28 -13.38 -2.35
N LYS A 62 -12.17 -14.34 -2.09
CA LYS A 62 -11.78 -15.76 -1.94
C LYS A 62 -11.46 -16.38 -3.29
N GLU A 63 -12.24 -16.07 -4.32
CA GLU A 63 -11.91 -16.44 -5.71
C GLU A 63 -10.56 -15.83 -6.13
N LEU A 64 -10.31 -14.56 -5.78
CA LEU A 64 -9.07 -13.86 -6.10
C LEU A 64 -7.87 -14.49 -5.37
N GLU A 65 -8.04 -14.98 -4.15
CA GLU A 65 -7.00 -15.72 -3.43
C GLU A 65 -6.58 -16.98 -4.18
N VAL A 66 -7.54 -17.74 -4.73
CA VAL A 66 -7.25 -18.91 -5.56
C VAL A 66 -6.50 -18.48 -6.82
N GLU A 67 -6.99 -17.47 -7.53
CA GLU A 67 -6.34 -17.00 -8.75
C GLU A 67 -4.90 -16.49 -8.50
N VAL A 68 -4.68 -15.75 -7.42
CA VAL A 68 -3.35 -15.26 -7.04
C VAL A 68 -2.43 -16.42 -6.65
N ALA A 69 -2.93 -17.43 -5.92
CA ALA A 69 -2.14 -18.61 -5.59
C ALA A 69 -1.65 -19.32 -6.86
N ASP A 70 -2.53 -19.51 -7.85
CA ASP A 70 -2.14 -20.11 -9.13
C ASP A 70 -1.04 -19.31 -9.83
N ARG A 71 -1.10 -17.97 -9.79
CA ARG A 71 -0.03 -17.12 -10.36
C ARG A 71 1.27 -17.18 -9.58
N VAL A 72 1.21 -17.29 -8.25
CA VAL A 72 2.43 -17.49 -7.44
C VAL A 72 3.02 -18.87 -7.69
N ARG A 73 2.19 -19.89 -7.92
CA ARG A 73 2.64 -21.23 -8.29
C ARG A 73 3.42 -21.21 -9.61
N GLU A 74 2.86 -20.57 -10.64
CA GLU A 74 3.55 -20.36 -11.92
C GLU A 74 4.87 -19.58 -11.75
N LEU A 75 4.90 -18.59 -10.86
CA LEU A 75 6.12 -17.86 -10.51
C LEU A 75 7.17 -18.80 -9.88
N LEU A 76 6.80 -19.63 -8.92
CA LEU A 76 7.73 -20.59 -8.28
C LEU A 76 8.29 -21.59 -9.30
N GLN A 77 7.46 -22.12 -10.18
CA GLN A 77 7.89 -23.00 -11.27
C GLN A 77 8.82 -22.28 -12.25
N SER A 78 8.54 -21.00 -12.57
CA SER A 78 9.41 -20.17 -13.41
C SER A 78 10.77 -19.89 -12.77
N LEU A 79 10.84 -19.89 -11.44
CA LEU A 79 12.09 -19.83 -10.67
C LEU A 79 12.79 -21.20 -10.55
N VAL A 80 12.28 -22.23 -11.22
CA VAL A 80 12.80 -23.61 -11.21
C VAL A 80 12.79 -24.22 -9.80
N ILE A 81 11.74 -23.90 -9.02
CA ILE A 81 11.51 -24.48 -7.69
C ILE A 81 10.60 -25.70 -7.85
N ASP A 82 11.07 -26.87 -7.40
CA ASP A 82 10.33 -28.13 -7.41
C ASP A 82 9.30 -28.19 -6.28
N ILE A 83 8.19 -27.48 -6.49
CA ILE A 83 7.07 -27.40 -5.54
C ILE A 83 6.28 -28.71 -5.42
N ASP A 84 6.47 -29.65 -6.35
CA ASP A 84 5.75 -30.93 -6.32
C ASP A 84 6.42 -31.89 -5.33
N ASN A 85 7.76 -31.88 -5.27
CA ASN A 85 8.54 -32.78 -4.42
C ASN A 85 9.12 -32.14 -3.14
N ASP A 86 9.12 -30.80 -3.00
CA ASP A 86 9.55 -30.12 -1.78
C ASP A 86 8.39 -29.80 -0.81
N HIS A 87 8.28 -30.60 0.24
CA HIS A 87 7.29 -30.43 1.31
C HIS A 87 7.29 -29.04 1.98
N ASN A 88 8.40 -28.30 1.95
CA ASN A 88 8.45 -26.95 2.54
C ASN A 88 7.75 -25.92 1.65
N THR A 89 7.82 -26.08 0.34
CA THR A 89 7.33 -25.10 -0.63
C THR A 89 5.98 -25.42 -1.26
N GLN A 90 5.47 -26.65 -1.09
CA GLN A 90 4.17 -27.14 -1.60
C GLN A 90 2.99 -26.15 -1.42
N GLU A 91 2.82 -25.56 -0.24
CA GLU A 91 1.71 -24.61 0.05
C GLU A 91 2.15 -23.13 0.02
N THR A 92 3.32 -22.82 -0.53
CA THR A 92 3.83 -21.43 -0.54
C THR A 92 2.94 -20.51 -1.34
N ALA A 93 2.38 -20.99 -2.44
CA ALA A 93 1.47 -20.23 -3.30
C ALA A 93 0.25 -19.71 -2.51
N GLU A 94 -0.41 -20.60 -1.77
CA GLU A 94 -1.57 -20.30 -0.94
C GLU A 94 -1.21 -19.34 0.19
N ARG A 95 -0.07 -19.57 0.86
CA ARG A 95 0.40 -18.69 1.95
C ARG A 95 0.69 -17.29 1.44
N VAL A 96 1.36 -17.14 0.29
CA VAL A 96 1.67 -15.84 -0.31
C VAL A 96 0.40 -15.12 -0.76
N ALA A 97 -0.54 -15.82 -1.40
CA ALA A 97 -1.81 -15.24 -1.80
C ALA A 97 -2.61 -14.70 -0.61
N ARG A 98 -2.71 -15.51 0.45
CA ARG A 98 -3.39 -15.13 1.70
C ARG A 98 -2.69 -13.96 2.39
N MET A 99 -1.37 -14.01 2.47
CA MET A 99 -0.54 -12.94 3.04
C MET A 99 -0.78 -11.63 2.30
N TYR A 100 -0.77 -11.61 0.97
CA TYR A 100 -1.00 -10.39 0.22
C TYR A 100 -2.43 -9.87 0.37
N LEU A 101 -3.46 -10.70 0.19
CA LEU A 101 -4.85 -10.22 0.17
C LEU A 101 -5.40 -9.89 1.55
N ASN A 102 -5.05 -10.69 2.57
CA ASN A 102 -5.70 -10.65 3.89
C ASN A 102 -4.81 -10.06 5.00
N GLU A 103 -3.50 -9.93 4.77
CA GLU A 103 -2.56 -9.49 5.82
C GLU A 103 -1.83 -8.21 5.41
N VAL A 104 -0.85 -8.30 4.50
CA VAL A 104 0.09 -7.21 4.18
C VAL A 104 -0.56 -6.15 3.30
N PHE A 105 -1.46 -6.52 2.38
CA PHE A 105 -2.21 -5.57 1.54
C PHE A 105 -3.69 -5.50 1.88
N LYS A 106 -4.11 -5.92 3.09
CA LYS A 106 -5.51 -5.85 3.52
C LYS A 106 -6.09 -4.43 3.43
N GLY A 107 -5.26 -3.40 3.60
CA GLY A 107 -5.64 -2.00 3.46
C GLY A 107 -6.13 -1.63 2.06
N ARG A 108 -5.83 -2.45 1.04
CA ARG A 108 -6.31 -2.29 -0.35
C ARG A 108 -7.67 -2.95 -0.56
N PHE A 109 -7.92 -4.09 0.09
CA PHE A 109 -9.08 -4.95 -0.19
C PHE A 109 -10.21 -4.83 0.82
N TYR A 110 -9.95 -4.28 2.00
CA TYR A 110 -10.95 -4.08 3.05
C TYR A 110 -11.31 -2.61 3.22
N LYS A 111 -12.57 -2.36 3.59
CA LYS A 111 -13.08 -1.01 3.87
C LYS A 111 -12.32 -0.38 5.03
N GLN A 112 -12.30 0.95 5.06
CA GLN A 112 -11.74 1.69 6.19
C GLN A 112 -12.44 1.27 7.49
N PRO A 113 -11.72 1.07 8.60
CA PRO A 113 -12.33 0.73 9.88
C PRO A 113 -13.17 1.89 10.43
N ASP A 114 -14.27 1.58 11.13
CA ASP A 114 -15.11 2.59 11.76
C ASP A 114 -14.34 3.44 12.78
N VAL A 115 -14.33 4.75 12.53
CA VAL A 115 -13.69 5.74 13.37
C VAL A 115 -14.75 6.45 14.21
N THR A 116 -14.72 6.19 15.51
CA THR A 116 -15.54 6.93 16.47
C THR A 116 -14.91 8.28 16.73
N SER A 117 -15.63 9.35 16.43
CA SER A 117 -15.28 10.71 16.78
C SER A 117 -16.37 11.35 17.65
N PHE A 118 -15.97 12.26 18.52
CA PHE A 118 -16.82 12.90 19.52
C PHE A 118 -16.75 14.42 19.34
N PRO A 119 -17.84 15.17 19.60
CA PRO A 119 -17.79 16.62 19.62
C PRO A 119 -16.79 17.11 20.68
N ASN A 120 -16.05 18.16 20.36
CA ASN A 120 -15.13 18.81 21.29
C ASN A 120 -15.90 19.73 22.26
N THR A 121 -16.69 19.15 23.16
CA THR A 121 -17.60 19.90 24.06
C THR A 121 -16.91 20.73 25.13
N LYS A 122 -15.61 20.49 25.35
CA LYS A 122 -14.80 21.21 26.34
C LYS A 122 -13.88 22.25 25.71
N ASP A 123 -14.05 22.53 24.42
CA ASP A 123 -13.21 23.46 23.66
C ASP A 123 -11.71 23.17 23.87
N LEU A 124 -11.34 21.88 23.84
CA LEU A 124 -9.95 21.45 23.96
C LEU A 124 -9.15 22.14 22.85
N ASP A 125 -8.08 22.82 23.25
CA ASP A 125 -7.27 23.61 22.33
C ASP A 125 -5.78 23.27 22.42
N GLU A 126 -5.34 22.38 23.30
CA GLU A 126 -3.92 22.02 23.39
C GLU A 126 -3.50 20.99 22.33
N ILE A 127 -2.23 21.03 21.93
CA ILE A 127 -1.66 19.99 21.05
C ILE A 127 -1.62 18.67 21.80
N TYR A 128 -1.97 17.58 21.11
CA TYR A 128 -1.70 16.24 21.59
C TYR A 128 -1.06 15.39 20.49
N THR A 129 -0.20 14.45 20.89
CA THR A 129 0.47 13.53 19.98
C THR A 129 0.18 12.07 20.33
N VAL A 130 0.10 11.23 19.30
CA VAL A 130 -0.05 9.78 19.41
C VAL A 130 1.12 9.14 18.67
N GLY A 131 1.94 8.41 19.41
CA GLY A 131 3.03 7.63 18.84
C GLY A 131 3.98 7.08 19.91
N PRO A 132 4.92 6.20 19.51
CA PRO A 132 5.04 5.64 18.17
C PRO A 132 3.92 4.65 17.83
N ILE A 133 3.38 4.75 16.63
CA ILE A 133 2.50 3.74 16.01
C ILE A 133 3.37 2.90 15.09
N THR A 134 3.45 1.60 15.34
CA THR A 134 4.17 0.70 14.42
C THR A 134 3.49 0.65 13.06
N VAL A 135 4.25 0.93 12.00
CA VAL A 135 3.78 0.84 10.62
C VAL A 135 4.55 -0.26 9.88
N ARG A 136 3.80 -1.05 9.11
CA ARG A 136 4.31 -2.14 8.27
C ARG A 136 3.67 -2.00 6.90
N SER A 137 4.48 -1.96 5.86
CA SER A 137 4.06 -1.81 4.48
C SER A 137 5.01 -2.58 3.56
N ALA A 138 4.80 -2.52 2.24
CA ALA A 138 5.77 -2.99 1.27
C ALA A 138 6.02 -1.90 0.22
N CYS A 139 7.28 -1.77 -0.21
CA CYS A 139 7.65 -0.86 -1.29
C CYS A 139 6.95 -1.29 -2.58
N SER A 140 6.15 -0.42 -3.19
CA SER A 140 5.37 -0.73 -4.40
C SER A 140 6.24 -1.22 -5.58
N HIS A 141 7.51 -0.81 -5.64
CA HIS A 141 8.44 -1.20 -6.71
C HIS A 141 8.96 -2.64 -6.62
N HIS A 142 9.02 -3.21 -5.41
CA HIS A 142 9.65 -4.53 -5.20
C HIS A 142 8.83 -5.48 -4.33
N LEU A 143 7.73 -5.01 -3.74
CA LEU A 143 6.92 -5.72 -2.74
C LEU A 143 7.74 -6.23 -1.55
N VAL A 144 8.80 -5.51 -1.21
CA VAL A 144 9.72 -5.79 -0.09
C VAL A 144 9.39 -4.89 1.10
N PRO A 145 9.56 -5.34 2.36
CA PRO A 145 9.07 -4.61 3.53
C PRO A 145 9.56 -3.16 3.70
N ILE A 146 8.64 -2.31 4.13
CA ILE A 146 8.90 -1.01 4.75
C ILE A 146 8.43 -1.12 6.19
N LEU A 147 9.35 -0.98 7.14
CA LEU A 147 9.08 -1.18 8.58
C LEU A 147 9.49 0.05 9.35
N GLY A 148 8.62 0.59 10.19
CA GLY A 148 8.90 1.83 10.90
C GLY A 148 7.90 2.22 11.95
N ASN A 149 7.97 3.48 12.34
CA ASN A 149 7.06 4.11 13.29
C ASN A 149 6.49 5.39 12.71
N CYS A 150 5.26 5.69 13.11
CA CYS A 150 4.51 6.89 12.78
C CYS A 150 4.13 7.63 14.05
N TRP A 151 4.18 8.96 14.02
CA TRP A 151 3.68 9.84 15.06
C TRP A 151 2.69 10.80 14.44
N ILE A 152 1.56 11.02 15.10
CA ILE A 152 0.49 11.91 14.66
C ILE A 152 0.24 12.94 15.74
N GLY A 153 0.36 14.23 15.40
CA GLY A 153 0.04 15.36 16.26
C GLY A 153 -1.21 16.09 15.76
N ILE A 154 -2.06 16.49 16.69
CA ILE A 154 -3.32 17.17 16.39
C ILE A 154 -3.44 18.43 17.24
N LYS A 155 -3.81 19.54 16.58
CA LYS A 155 -4.47 20.67 17.23
C LYS A 155 -5.98 20.50 17.04
N PRO A 156 -6.75 20.24 18.10
CA PRO A 156 -8.16 19.87 17.97
C PRO A 156 -9.00 20.93 17.24
N GLY A 157 -9.95 20.47 16.43
CA GLY A 157 -11.01 21.27 15.83
C GLY A 157 -12.32 21.15 16.61
N SER A 158 -13.43 21.07 15.89
CA SER A 158 -14.77 20.83 16.45
C SER A 158 -14.97 19.38 16.91
N ARG A 159 -14.11 18.46 16.48
CA ARG A 159 -14.18 17.03 16.77
C ARG A 159 -12.86 16.50 17.31
N VAL A 160 -12.96 15.43 18.10
CA VAL A 160 -11.82 14.65 18.61
C VAL A 160 -12.02 13.17 18.26
N ILE A 161 -10.95 12.51 17.85
CA ILE A 161 -10.94 11.06 17.55
C ILE A 161 -10.37 10.29 18.74
N GLY A 162 -10.93 9.11 19.02
CA GLY A 162 -10.39 8.20 20.03
C GLY A 162 -8.96 7.74 19.69
N LEU A 163 -8.06 7.75 20.67
CA LEU A 163 -6.63 7.44 20.52
C LEU A 163 -6.35 6.17 19.69
N SER A 164 -7.07 5.08 19.96
CA SER A 164 -6.88 3.80 19.27
C SER A 164 -7.24 3.82 17.78
N LYS A 165 -7.99 4.82 17.32
CA LYS A 165 -8.40 4.94 15.92
C LYS A 165 -7.29 5.45 15.03
N PHE A 166 -6.38 6.29 15.52
CA PHE A 166 -5.19 6.71 14.79
C PHE A 166 -4.36 5.50 14.34
N ALA A 167 -4.12 4.55 15.26
CA ALA A 167 -3.40 3.32 14.95
C ALA A 167 -4.13 2.46 13.91
N ARG A 168 -5.47 2.38 13.97
CA ARG A 168 -6.27 1.61 12.99
C ARG A 168 -6.26 2.22 11.60
N VAL A 169 -6.36 3.55 11.50
CA VAL A 169 -6.30 4.25 10.22
C VAL A 169 -4.89 4.16 9.63
N ALA A 170 -3.85 4.34 10.45
CA ALA A 170 -2.47 4.14 10.03
C ALA A 170 -2.23 2.71 9.52
N ASP A 171 -2.66 1.68 10.26
CA ASP A 171 -2.57 0.29 9.81
C ASP A 171 -3.32 0.05 8.48
N TRP A 172 -4.54 0.59 8.33
CA TRP A 172 -5.32 0.47 7.10
C TRP A 172 -4.66 1.16 5.90
N VAL A 173 -4.02 2.31 6.09
CA VAL A 173 -3.28 2.99 5.03
C VAL A 173 -1.98 2.23 4.71
N PHE A 174 -1.15 1.93 5.70
CA PHE A 174 0.16 1.33 5.49
C PHE A 174 0.10 -0.14 5.07
N SER A 175 -1.00 -0.85 5.30
CA SER A 175 -1.25 -2.21 4.78
C SER A 175 -1.60 -2.19 3.28
N ARG A 176 -0.82 -1.50 2.47
CA ARG A 176 -0.86 -1.46 1.00
C ARG A 176 0.58 -1.34 0.46
N PRO A 177 0.83 -1.66 -0.81
CA PRO A 177 2.07 -1.30 -1.48
C PRO A 177 2.18 0.23 -1.60
N HIS A 178 3.33 0.80 -1.22
CA HIS A 178 3.52 2.26 -1.15
C HIS A 178 4.91 2.72 -1.58
N ILE A 179 5.00 4.00 -1.93
CA ILE A 179 6.15 4.84 -1.60
C ILE A 179 5.83 5.63 -0.34
N GLN A 180 6.81 5.84 0.55
CA GLN A 180 6.55 6.38 1.90
C GLN A 180 5.98 7.80 1.86
N GLU A 181 6.38 8.60 0.87
CA GLU A 181 5.91 9.95 0.65
C GLU A 181 4.40 10.01 0.42
N GLU A 182 3.88 9.15 -0.46
CA GLU A 182 2.44 9.06 -0.75
C GLU A 182 1.66 8.49 0.42
N ALA A 183 2.18 7.45 1.09
CA ALA A 183 1.52 6.84 2.24
C ALA A 183 1.21 7.86 3.35
N VAL A 184 2.16 8.76 3.63
CA VAL A 184 1.97 9.80 4.66
C VAL A 184 0.97 10.86 4.21
N MET A 185 0.91 11.18 2.92
CA MET A 185 -0.10 12.09 2.38
C MET A 185 -1.50 11.49 2.47
N ILE A 186 -1.68 10.23 2.06
CA ILE A 186 -2.96 9.51 2.17
C ILE A 186 -3.41 9.44 3.64
N LEU A 187 -2.49 9.13 4.56
CA LEU A 187 -2.82 9.13 5.99
C LEU A 187 -3.25 10.52 6.47
N ALA A 188 -2.57 11.58 6.03
CA ALA A 188 -2.94 12.94 6.40
C ALA A 188 -4.33 13.33 5.88
N ASP A 189 -4.64 12.99 4.62
CA ASP A 189 -5.96 13.23 4.01
C ASP A 189 -7.07 12.51 4.78
N GLU A 190 -6.85 11.25 5.15
CA GLU A 190 -7.84 10.49 5.92
C GLU A 190 -8.07 11.07 7.32
N ILE A 191 -7.00 11.43 8.03
CA ILE A 191 -7.13 12.02 9.37
C ILE A 191 -7.85 13.38 9.29
N GLU A 192 -7.52 14.23 8.33
CA GLU A 192 -8.22 15.51 8.15
C GLU A 192 -9.71 15.32 7.87
N ARG A 193 -10.06 14.37 6.99
CA ARG A 193 -11.48 14.05 6.70
C ARG A 193 -12.23 13.55 7.93
N LEU A 194 -11.56 12.85 8.84
CA LEU A 194 -12.19 12.19 9.99
C LEU A 194 -12.38 13.10 11.22
N CYS A 195 -11.51 14.08 11.46
CA CYS A 195 -11.62 14.98 12.62
C CYS A 195 -11.55 16.48 12.34
N GLU A 196 -11.28 16.91 11.10
CA GLU A 196 -11.20 18.33 10.72
C GLU A 196 -10.36 19.15 11.72
N PRO A 197 -9.10 18.76 11.97
CA PRO A 197 -8.29 19.39 13.00
C PRO A 197 -7.90 20.81 12.58
N LYS A 198 -7.69 21.71 13.55
CA LYS A 198 -7.10 23.04 13.26
C LYS A 198 -5.67 22.90 12.73
N GLY A 199 -4.96 21.85 13.14
CA GLY A 199 -3.59 21.56 12.74
C GLY A 199 -3.30 20.06 12.82
N LEU A 200 -2.54 19.56 11.85
CA LEU A 200 -2.15 18.16 11.74
C LEU A 200 -0.65 18.09 11.47
N GLY A 201 0.04 17.24 12.22
CA GLY A 201 1.44 16.89 12.00
C GLY A 201 1.58 15.38 11.93
N ILE A 202 2.30 14.86 10.95
CA ILE A 202 2.63 13.44 10.85
C ILE A 202 4.12 13.31 10.60
N ILE A 203 4.78 12.41 11.33
CA ILE A 203 6.17 12.01 11.09
C ILE A 203 6.21 10.51 10.91
N VAL A 204 6.89 10.05 9.87
CA VAL A 204 7.15 8.62 9.66
C VAL A 204 8.64 8.40 9.51
N LYS A 205 9.16 7.44 10.28
CA LYS A 205 10.54 6.97 10.25
C LYS A 205 10.54 5.49 9.96
N ALA A 206 11.02 5.09 8.79
CA ALA A 206 10.98 3.71 8.36
C ALA A 206 12.25 3.25 7.65
N GLN A 207 12.48 1.95 7.72
CA GLN A 207 13.56 1.24 7.06
C GLN A 207 13.01 0.55 5.82
N HIS A 208 13.75 0.67 4.71
CA HIS A 208 13.35 0.18 3.40
C HIS A 208 14.18 -1.05 3.02
N TYR A 209 13.59 -2.24 3.09
CA TYR A 209 14.34 -3.48 2.83
C TYR A 209 14.72 -3.64 1.35
N CYS A 210 14.08 -2.89 0.45
CA CYS A 210 14.50 -2.80 -0.95
C CYS A 210 15.92 -2.20 -1.10
N MET A 211 16.42 -1.44 -0.11
CA MET A 211 17.80 -0.94 -0.03
C MET A 211 18.65 -1.70 1.00
N LYS A 212 18.06 -2.18 2.10
CA LYS A 212 18.82 -2.86 3.16
C LYS A 212 19.23 -4.28 2.81
N TRP A 213 18.32 -5.05 2.20
CA TRP A 213 18.52 -6.48 1.97
C TRP A 213 19.17 -6.75 0.61
N ARG A 214 18.88 -5.92 -0.39
CA ARG A 214 19.34 -6.08 -1.77
C ARG A 214 19.86 -4.77 -2.37
N GLY A 215 20.44 -4.86 -3.56
CA GLY A 215 20.99 -3.69 -4.25
C GLY A 215 22.20 -3.13 -3.50
N VAL A 216 22.10 -1.88 -3.04
CA VAL A 216 23.16 -1.18 -2.31
C VAL A 216 23.45 -1.75 -0.92
N LYS A 217 22.50 -2.48 -0.32
CA LYS A 217 22.66 -3.19 0.97
C LYS A 217 23.13 -2.31 2.13
N GLU A 218 22.50 -1.15 2.31
CA GLU A 218 22.87 -0.17 3.35
C GLU A 218 22.12 -0.43 4.67
N PRO A 219 22.71 -1.13 5.66
CA PRO A 219 21.96 -1.67 6.80
C PRO A 219 21.51 -0.61 7.81
N SER A 220 22.18 0.55 7.83
CA SER A 220 21.94 1.62 8.81
C SER A 220 20.96 2.69 8.31
N THR A 221 20.54 2.62 7.04
CA THR A 221 19.70 3.66 6.45
C THR A 221 18.27 3.61 6.99
N SER A 222 17.68 4.80 7.13
CA SER A 222 16.25 4.97 7.38
C SER A 222 15.79 6.25 6.71
N MET A 223 14.54 6.26 6.25
CA MET A 223 13.90 7.42 5.68
C MET A 223 12.99 8.05 6.72
N VAL A 224 13.13 9.36 6.90
CA VAL A 224 12.24 10.18 7.72
C VAL A 224 11.55 11.19 6.82
N ASN A 225 10.22 11.22 6.85
CA ASN A 225 9.44 12.29 6.23
C ASN A 225 8.40 12.83 7.20
N SER A 226 7.96 14.07 6.95
CA SER A 226 6.91 14.70 7.74
C SER A 226 5.92 15.44 6.86
N VAL A 227 4.68 15.50 7.30
CA VAL A 227 3.60 16.31 6.72
C VAL A 227 3.05 17.21 7.82
N VAL A 228 2.94 18.51 7.54
CA VAL A 228 2.34 19.50 8.44
C VAL A 228 1.28 20.30 7.68
N ARG A 229 0.09 20.41 8.28
CA ARG A 229 -1.10 21.08 7.73
C ARG A 229 -1.77 21.95 8.78
N GLY A 230 -2.66 22.84 8.32
CA GLY A 230 -3.37 23.78 9.18
C GLY A 230 -2.42 24.70 9.96
N VAL A 231 -2.75 25.00 11.22
CA VAL A 231 -1.97 25.92 12.05
C VAL A 231 -0.52 25.50 12.25
N PHE A 232 -0.20 24.20 12.21
CA PHE A 232 1.19 23.73 12.29
C PHE A 232 2.03 24.15 11.08
N ARG A 233 1.41 24.40 9.93
CA ARG A 233 2.13 24.90 8.75
C ARG A 233 2.48 26.39 8.86
N HIS A 234 1.61 27.16 9.50
CA HIS A 234 1.65 28.62 9.51
C HIS A 234 2.25 29.21 10.79
N ASP A 235 2.19 28.48 11.91
CA ASP A 235 2.76 28.89 13.20
C ASP A 235 4.04 28.09 13.50
N PRO A 236 5.23 28.72 13.42
CA PRO A 236 6.49 28.05 13.74
C PRO A 236 6.59 27.54 15.19
N SER A 237 5.94 28.21 16.14
CA SER A 237 5.97 27.83 17.56
C SER A 237 5.22 26.53 17.78
N LEU A 238 3.98 26.43 17.28
CA LEU A 238 3.18 25.20 17.39
C LEU A 238 3.81 24.02 16.64
N LYS A 239 4.44 24.31 15.48
CA LYS A 239 5.21 23.30 14.74
C LYS A 239 6.39 22.77 15.55
N GLN A 240 7.13 23.65 16.21
CA GLN A 240 8.26 23.27 17.05
C GLN A 240 7.81 22.46 18.26
N GLU A 241 6.71 22.87 18.91
CA GLU A 241 6.09 22.13 20.01
C GLU A 241 5.71 20.70 19.59
N PHE A 242 5.08 20.53 18.42
CA PHE A 242 4.79 19.21 17.85
C PHE A 242 6.05 18.34 17.71
N PHE A 243 7.13 18.87 17.12
CA PHE A 243 8.37 18.12 16.96
C PHE A 243 9.02 17.76 18.31
N GLU A 244 8.91 18.62 19.32
CA GLU A 244 9.44 18.36 20.65
C GLU A 244 8.67 17.25 21.38
N LEU A 245 7.34 17.26 21.30
CA LEU A 245 6.48 16.20 21.86
C LEU A 245 6.81 14.83 21.26
N VAL A 246 7.06 14.78 19.94
CA VAL A 246 7.49 13.54 19.27
C VAL A 246 8.86 13.08 19.76
N ARG A 247 9.82 14.01 19.92
CA ARG A 247 11.15 13.68 20.45
C ARG A 247 11.08 13.11 21.87
N GLN A 248 10.21 13.66 22.72
CA GLN A 248 9.98 13.13 24.07
C GLN A 248 9.44 11.69 24.03
N GLN A 249 8.49 11.39 23.14
CA GLN A 249 7.99 10.02 22.95
C GLN A 249 9.08 9.05 22.47
N GLU A 250 9.96 9.48 21.57
CA GLU A 250 11.12 8.67 21.15
C GLU A 250 12.04 8.35 22.33
N SER A 251 12.27 9.30 23.23
CA SER A 251 13.17 9.10 24.38
C SER A 251 12.68 7.99 25.33
N THR A 252 11.37 7.84 25.48
CA THR A 252 10.76 6.78 26.32
C THR A 252 10.95 5.37 25.75
N LEU A 253 11.34 5.23 24.47
CA LEU A 253 11.60 3.92 23.85
C LEU A 253 13.02 3.40 24.10
N VAL A 254 13.92 4.28 24.57
CA VAL A 254 15.35 4.00 24.74
C VAL A 254 15.69 3.69 26.22
N THR A 255 14.74 3.91 27.12
CA THR A 255 14.76 3.49 28.54
C THR A 255 14.09 2.15 28.74
#